data_AF-A0A182Y7A3-F1
#
_entry.id   AF-A0A182Y7A3-F1
#
_cell.length_a   1.000
_cell.length_b   1.000
_cell.length_c   1.000
_cell.angle_alpha   90.00
_cell.angle_beta   90.00
_cell.angle_gamma   90.00
#
_symmetry.space_group_name_H-M   'P 1'
#
loop_
_entity.id
_entity.type
_entity.pdbx_description
1 polymer ?
#
loop_
_entity_poly.entity_id
_entity_poly.type
_entity_poly.pdbx_seq_one_letter_code
_entity_poly.pdbx_strand_id
1 'polypeptide(L)'
;MKERILTNNEKSFVQKAILESIRIDGRTLEEFRKLRICFGAEWGLVHVILGETRVLARVTCDVVEPKATRPNEGMLFVNVELGPMAAPHFDGGRQSDECVQLNRILERALKDSGCVDLESLCLVSEEKVWTLRVDVTVLNHEGNAIDCCAIAALTALAHFKRPDITVDGENVIVHTMEEKEPIKVTLFHYPICVSYAIFNQGKIAVADPTYLEERVAEAKMVFGINSYGELCGLHLGGTTLTSSDLLLRTSMKASKRARLVVEKIKAAIQKDSVGREKGVPVGFAESIERNEATVHAQDRMQVRLKRFKLKIDGQERNDSDGEVESEPEDAMEEAVDESKEQDEPMAVDDAVVEVGESSAVLIPTPKDTNNQWLTEEELMQVKKRTQKKKRMKKSLLSQSKEPVVVVGDSSEEETVTLTSAEI
;
A
#
# COMPACT_ATOMS: atom_id res chain seq x y z
N MET A 1 31.29 3.04 2.35
CA MET A 1 31.36 3.74 3.68
C MET A 1 30.88 2.77 4.76
N LYS A 2 31.04 3.08 6.05
CA LYS A 2 30.51 2.22 7.12
C LYS A 2 29.03 2.52 7.38
N GLU A 3 28.28 1.51 7.80
CA GLU A 3 26.88 1.64 8.22
C GLU A 3 26.75 2.61 9.41
N ARG A 4 25.64 3.38 9.44
CA ARG A 4 25.35 4.29 10.55
C ARG A 4 25.18 3.50 11.85
N ILE A 5 25.96 3.80 12.87
CA ILE A 5 25.81 3.18 14.20
C ILE A 5 24.48 3.65 14.82
N LEU A 6 23.71 2.71 15.35
CA LEU A 6 22.47 3.01 16.09
C LEU A 6 22.80 3.31 17.56
N THR A 7 22.24 4.38 18.12
CA THR A 7 22.43 4.70 19.54
C THR A 7 21.55 3.82 20.43
N ASN A 8 21.99 3.57 21.66
CA ASN A 8 21.20 2.81 22.64
C ASN A 8 19.87 3.50 22.98
N ASN A 9 19.84 4.83 22.94
CA ASN A 9 18.64 5.62 23.18
C ASN A 9 17.62 5.43 22.03
N GLU A 10 18.06 5.49 20.77
CA GLU A 10 17.19 5.21 19.62
C GLU A 10 16.65 3.77 19.71
N LYS A 11 17.51 2.79 19.96
CA LYS A 11 17.08 1.38 20.07
C LYS A 11 16.02 1.18 21.16
N SER A 12 16.29 1.67 22.37
CA SER A 12 15.37 1.53 23.51
C SER A 12 14.08 2.32 23.32
N PHE A 13 14.14 3.48 22.66
CA PHE A 13 12.96 4.27 22.33
C PHE A 13 12.04 3.53 21.36
N VAL A 14 12.58 2.98 20.26
CA VAL A 14 11.80 2.22 19.28
C VAL A 14 11.16 0.99 19.91
N GLN A 15 11.91 0.25 20.73
CA GLN A 15 11.35 -0.91 21.45
C GLN A 15 10.19 -0.54 22.37
N LYS A 16 10.33 0.55 23.15
CA LYS A 16 9.26 1.03 24.04
C LYS A 16 8.03 1.51 23.27
N ALA A 17 8.23 2.27 22.19
CA ALA A 17 7.13 2.75 21.36
C ALA A 17 6.31 1.59 20.77
N ILE A 18 6.98 0.54 20.29
CA ILE A 18 6.31 -0.65 19.74
C ILE A 18 5.55 -1.42 20.83
N LEU A 19 6.07 -1.48 22.07
CA LEU A 19 5.34 -2.06 23.21
C LEU A 19 4.04 -1.32 23.51
N GLU A 20 4.04 0.01 23.35
CA GLU A 20 2.84 0.85 23.47
C GLU A 20 1.96 0.84 22.21
N SER A 21 2.30 0.03 21.20
CA SER A 21 1.61 -0.06 19.90
C SER A 21 1.62 1.26 19.10
N ILE A 22 2.64 2.09 19.29
CA ILE A 22 2.84 3.35 18.57
C ILE A 22 4.07 3.23 17.66
N ARG A 23 3.91 3.55 16.37
CA ARG A 23 5.04 3.63 15.43
C ARG A 23 5.60 5.03 15.35
N ILE A 24 6.88 5.13 14.99
CA ILE A 24 7.61 6.40 14.84
C ILE A 24 6.98 7.28 13.75
N ASP A 25 6.47 6.63 12.71
CA ASP A 25 5.78 7.27 11.59
C ASP A 25 4.28 7.44 11.83
N GLY A 26 3.73 7.08 13.01
CA GLY A 26 2.31 7.24 13.31
C GLY A 26 1.35 6.27 12.60
N ARG A 27 1.87 5.30 11.82
CA ARG A 27 1.03 4.23 11.23
C ARG A 27 0.60 3.21 12.27
N THR A 28 -0.45 2.45 11.96
CA THR A 28 -0.79 1.27 12.76
C THR A 28 0.21 0.12 12.51
N LEU A 29 0.23 -0.88 13.40
CA LEU A 29 1.17 -2.01 13.33
C LEU A 29 1.02 -2.86 12.05
N GLU A 30 -0.16 -2.84 11.42
CA GLU A 30 -0.49 -3.66 10.25
C GLU A 30 -0.56 -2.86 8.95
N GLU A 31 -0.36 -1.55 9.02
CA GLU A 31 -0.52 -0.64 7.91
C GLU A 31 0.73 -0.54 7.04
N PHE A 32 0.55 -0.77 5.74
CA PHE A 32 1.60 -0.71 4.73
C PHE A 32 1.73 0.69 4.15
N ARG A 33 2.96 1.07 3.74
CA ARG A 33 3.21 2.32 3.00
C ARG A 33 2.43 2.36 1.68
N LYS A 34 2.16 3.58 1.22
CA LYS A 34 1.54 3.83 -0.09
C LYS A 34 2.46 3.29 -1.19
N LEU A 35 1.96 2.29 -1.92
CA LEU A 35 2.60 1.70 -3.09
C LEU A 35 2.28 2.54 -4.33
N ARG A 36 3.31 2.94 -5.07
CA ARG A 36 3.18 3.55 -6.40
C ARG A 36 4.02 2.76 -7.40
N ILE A 37 3.47 2.54 -8.58
CA ILE A 37 4.11 1.80 -9.67
C ILE A 37 4.16 2.76 -10.86
N CYS A 38 5.36 3.02 -11.35
CA CYS A 38 5.60 3.83 -12.54
C CYS A 38 6.22 2.96 -13.62
N PHE A 39 5.75 3.08 -14.86
CA PHE A 39 6.27 2.33 -15.99
C PHE A 39 7.28 3.17 -16.77
N GLY A 40 8.29 2.51 -17.32
CA GLY A 40 9.23 3.11 -18.27
C GLY A 40 8.67 3.15 -19.69
N ALA A 41 9.43 3.77 -20.60
CA ALA A 41 9.09 3.79 -22.02
C ALA A 41 9.13 2.36 -22.61
N GLU A 42 10.17 1.60 -22.28
CA GLU A 42 10.33 0.19 -22.69
C GLU A 42 9.38 -0.75 -21.94
N TRP A 43 8.92 -1.79 -22.63
CA TRP A 43 8.18 -2.89 -21.99
C TRP A 43 9.09 -3.65 -21.02
N GLY A 44 8.57 -3.99 -19.84
CA GLY A 44 9.33 -4.65 -18.78
C GLY A 44 10.26 -3.74 -17.95
N LEU A 45 10.26 -2.42 -18.17
CA LEU A 45 10.93 -1.46 -17.29
C LEU A 45 9.94 -0.86 -16.28
N VAL A 46 10.17 -1.07 -14.99
CA VAL A 46 9.25 -0.66 -13.92
C VAL A 46 10.02 -0.04 -12.76
N HIS A 47 9.51 1.09 -12.26
CA HIS A 47 9.99 1.74 -11.05
C HIS A 47 8.90 1.67 -9.98
N VAL A 48 9.20 0.97 -8.89
CA VAL A 48 8.28 0.80 -7.76
C VAL A 48 8.75 1.65 -6.59
N ILE A 49 7.80 2.37 -6.01
CA ILE A 49 8.00 3.25 -4.86
C ILE A 49 7.11 2.77 -3.73
N LEU A 50 7.73 2.33 -2.63
CA LEU A 50 7.06 1.92 -1.40
C LEU A 50 7.42 2.91 -0.29
N GLY A 51 6.64 3.98 -0.16
CA GLY A 51 7.04 5.14 0.63
C GLY A 51 8.34 5.73 0.11
N GLU A 52 9.41 5.65 0.89
CA GLU A 52 10.75 6.16 0.53
C GLU A 52 11.65 5.10 -0.13
N THR A 53 11.34 3.81 0.03
CA THR A 53 12.07 2.71 -0.62
C THR A 53 11.75 2.69 -2.11
N ARG A 54 12.79 2.66 -2.94
CA ARG A 54 12.68 2.74 -4.41
C ARG A 54 13.45 1.61 -5.07
N VAL A 55 12.80 0.92 -5.99
CA VAL A 55 13.38 -0.20 -6.71
C VAL A 55 13.06 -0.07 -8.19
N LEU A 56 14.08 -0.27 -9.03
CA LEU A 56 13.95 -0.39 -10.47
C LEU A 56 14.05 -1.87 -10.84
N ALA A 57 13.15 -2.35 -11.69
CA ALA A 57 13.23 -3.68 -12.27
C ALA A 57 13.20 -3.59 -13.79
N ARG A 58 14.05 -4.38 -14.44
CA ARG A 58 14.12 -4.53 -15.89
C ARG A 58 14.07 -6.00 -16.25
N VAL A 59 13.28 -6.33 -17.27
CA VAL A 59 13.27 -7.67 -17.88
C VAL A 59 13.93 -7.59 -19.25
N THR A 60 14.89 -8.48 -19.51
CA THR A 60 15.48 -8.70 -20.83
C THR A 60 15.27 -10.14 -21.27
N CYS A 61 15.34 -10.38 -22.58
CA CYS A 61 15.04 -11.67 -23.18
C CYS A 61 16.08 -12.00 -24.25
N ASP A 62 16.73 -13.15 -24.13
CA ASP A 62 17.78 -13.62 -25.03
C ASP A 62 17.47 -15.06 -25.49
N VAL A 63 17.86 -15.42 -26.73
CA VAL A 63 17.74 -16.80 -27.22
C VAL A 63 19.02 -17.55 -26.87
N VAL A 64 18.90 -18.64 -26.13
CA VAL A 64 20.04 -19.45 -25.66
C VAL A 64 19.69 -20.94 -25.78
N GLU A 65 20.71 -21.79 -25.84
CA GLU A 65 20.53 -23.24 -25.75
C GLU A 65 19.98 -23.63 -24.36
N PRO A 66 18.99 -24.55 -24.30
CA PRO A 66 18.43 -25.00 -23.04
C PRO A 66 19.41 -25.84 -22.22
N LYS A 67 19.10 -26.03 -20.95
CA LYS A 67 19.87 -26.96 -20.11
C LYS A 67 19.59 -28.40 -20.50
N ALA A 68 20.64 -29.22 -20.58
CA ALA A 68 20.53 -30.65 -20.88
C ALA A 68 19.58 -31.43 -19.94
N THR A 69 19.35 -30.94 -18.72
CA THR A 69 18.41 -31.56 -17.77
C THR A 69 16.94 -31.39 -18.16
N ARG A 70 16.60 -30.28 -18.82
CA ARG A 70 15.23 -29.91 -19.21
C ARG A 70 15.25 -29.17 -20.54
N PRO A 71 15.26 -29.91 -21.67
CA PRO A 71 15.39 -29.31 -23.00
C PRO A 71 14.11 -28.64 -23.51
N ASN A 72 12.96 -28.91 -22.89
CA ASN A 72 11.64 -28.42 -23.33
C ASN A 72 11.17 -27.15 -22.58
N GLU A 73 11.99 -26.62 -21.68
CA GLU A 73 11.65 -25.46 -20.86
C GLU A 73 12.64 -24.32 -21.12
N GLY A 74 12.13 -23.09 -21.16
CA GLY A 74 12.95 -21.88 -21.13
C GLY A 74 13.63 -21.64 -19.79
N MET A 75 14.44 -20.59 -19.72
CA MET A 75 15.20 -20.24 -18.52
C MET A 75 14.74 -18.92 -17.92
N LEU A 76 14.63 -18.87 -16.59
CA LEU A 76 14.42 -17.65 -15.83
C LEU A 76 15.61 -17.41 -14.90
N PHE A 77 16.25 -16.25 -15.06
CA PHE A 77 17.29 -15.73 -14.18
C PHE A 77 16.78 -14.51 -13.44
N VAL A 78 16.97 -14.50 -12.13
CA VAL A 78 16.64 -13.37 -11.28
C VAL A 78 17.94 -12.90 -10.65
N ASN A 79 18.17 -11.60 -10.70
CA ASN A 79 19.35 -10.98 -10.12
C ASN A 79 18.93 -9.72 -9.38
N VAL A 80 19.44 -9.55 -8.17
CA VAL A 80 19.21 -8.35 -7.38
C VAL A 80 20.53 -7.68 -7.08
N GLU A 81 20.61 -6.38 -7.37
CA GLU A 81 21.76 -5.55 -7.13
C GLU A 81 21.47 -4.52 -6.03
N LEU A 82 22.29 -4.56 -4.97
CA LEU A 82 22.34 -3.55 -3.92
C LEU A 82 23.59 -2.69 -4.13
N GLY A 83 23.42 -1.57 -4.83
CA GLY A 83 24.51 -0.62 -5.08
C GLY A 83 24.70 0.41 -3.95
N PRO A 84 25.81 1.20 -3.99
CA PRO A 84 26.07 2.27 -3.02
C PRO A 84 25.03 3.40 -3.08
N MET A 85 24.24 3.48 -4.15
CA MET A 85 23.10 4.39 -4.26
C MET A 85 21.98 4.03 -3.28
N ALA A 86 21.74 2.74 -3.05
CA ALA A 86 20.70 2.27 -2.15
C ALA A 86 20.99 2.68 -0.71
N ALA A 87 22.24 2.49 -0.27
CA ALA A 87 22.74 2.99 0.99
C ALA A 87 24.29 2.99 1.01
N PRO A 88 24.94 3.93 1.71
CA PRO A 88 26.40 4.12 1.65
C PRO A 88 27.25 2.94 2.15
N HIS A 89 26.64 2.00 2.89
CA HIS A 89 27.28 0.79 3.40
C HIS A 89 27.32 -0.38 2.41
N PHE A 90 26.52 -0.32 1.34
CA PHE A 90 26.61 -1.30 0.27
C PHE A 90 27.77 -0.94 -0.65
N ASP A 91 28.59 -1.94 -0.98
CA ASP A 91 29.72 -1.80 -1.87
C ASP A 91 29.40 -2.54 -3.17
N GLY A 92 29.54 -1.86 -4.32
CA GLY A 92 29.05 -2.37 -5.61
C GLY A 92 29.76 -3.63 -6.11
N GLY A 93 30.95 -3.94 -5.58
CA GLY A 93 31.73 -5.11 -5.99
C GLY A 93 31.56 -6.36 -5.12
N ARG A 94 30.97 -6.22 -3.92
CA ARG A 94 30.81 -7.34 -2.97
C ARG A 94 29.34 -7.52 -2.66
N GLN A 95 28.80 -8.70 -2.98
CA GLN A 95 27.45 -9.05 -2.54
C GLN A 95 27.41 -9.10 -1.01
N SER A 96 26.56 -8.25 -0.43
CA SER A 96 26.26 -8.28 1.00
C SER A 96 25.45 -9.52 1.34
N ASP A 97 25.50 -9.94 2.61
CA ASP A 97 24.72 -11.10 3.08
C ASP A 97 23.20 -10.86 2.87
N GLU A 98 22.77 -9.60 3.04
CA GLU A 98 21.41 -9.17 2.74
C GLU A 98 21.06 -9.29 1.25
N CYS A 99 22.00 -8.99 0.34
CA CYS A 99 21.83 -9.16 -1.10
C CYS A 99 21.59 -10.63 -1.45
N VAL A 100 22.42 -11.52 -0.90
CA VAL A 100 22.32 -12.96 -1.14
C VAL A 100 21.01 -13.50 -0.60
N GLN A 101 20.61 -13.09 0.61
CA GLN A 101 19.34 -13.48 1.21
C GLN A 101 18.15 -13.01 0.37
N LEU A 102 18.16 -11.74 -0.06
CA LEU A 102 17.07 -11.17 -0.84
C LEU A 102 16.96 -11.84 -2.21
N ASN A 103 18.10 -12.06 -2.89
CA ASN A 103 18.13 -12.75 -4.18
C ASN A 103 17.57 -14.18 -4.03
N ARG A 104 17.98 -14.92 -2.99
CA ARG A 104 17.47 -16.28 -2.74
C ARG A 104 15.98 -16.32 -2.44
N ILE A 105 15.46 -15.35 -1.67
CA ILE A 105 14.02 -15.25 -1.38
C ILE A 105 13.24 -14.98 -2.66
N LEU A 106 13.74 -14.09 -3.52
CA LEU A 106 13.09 -13.74 -4.78
C LEU A 106 13.12 -14.89 -5.80
N GLU A 107 14.25 -15.59 -5.90
CA GLU A 107 14.36 -16.82 -6.69
C GLU A 107 13.33 -17.86 -6.23
N ARG A 108 13.24 -18.13 -4.94
CA ARG A 108 12.25 -19.09 -4.42
C ARG A 108 10.81 -18.62 -4.67
N ALA A 109 10.56 -17.32 -4.56
CA ALA A 109 9.23 -16.76 -4.77
C ALA A 109 8.79 -16.79 -6.23
N LEU A 110 9.69 -16.59 -7.20
CA LEU A 110 9.34 -16.52 -8.63
C LEU A 110 9.62 -17.82 -9.39
N LYS A 111 10.80 -18.41 -9.18
CA LYS A 111 11.28 -19.59 -9.91
C LYS A 111 10.75 -20.89 -9.32
N ASP A 112 10.92 -21.09 -8.02
CA ASP A 112 10.50 -22.36 -7.38
C ASP A 112 8.97 -22.47 -7.30
N SER A 113 8.27 -21.33 -7.26
CA SER A 113 6.81 -21.30 -7.29
C SER A 113 6.22 -21.58 -8.69
N GLY A 114 7.04 -21.53 -9.75
CA GLY A 114 6.57 -21.71 -11.12
C GLY A 114 5.61 -20.61 -11.56
N CYS A 115 5.91 -19.33 -11.28
CA CYS A 115 5.00 -18.24 -11.63
C CYS A 115 4.92 -17.95 -13.14
N VAL A 116 6.01 -18.19 -13.87
CA VAL A 116 6.12 -18.00 -15.32
C VAL A 116 5.96 -19.36 -16.02
N ASP A 117 5.27 -19.37 -17.15
CA ASP A 117 5.18 -20.53 -18.02
C ASP A 117 6.48 -20.69 -18.84
N LEU A 118 7.37 -21.56 -18.34
CA LEU A 118 8.64 -21.87 -18.98
C LEU A 118 8.49 -22.74 -20.24
N GLU A 119 7.41 -23.52 -20.37
CA GLU A 119 7.18 -24.36 -21.54
C GLU A 119 6.84 -23.48 -22.75
N SER A 120 6.05 -22.41 -22.54
CA SER A 120 5.73 -21.41 -23.58
C SER A 120 6.94 -20.63 -24.12
N LEU A 121 8.09 -20.75 -23.45
CA LEU A 121 9.35 -20.09 -23.80
C LEU A 121 10.25 -20.98 -24.66
N CYS A 122 9.91 -22.26 -24.86
CA CYS A 122 10.64 -23.15 -25.75
C CYS A 122 10.30 -22.83 -27.22
N LEU A 123 11.32 -22.71 -28.08
CA LEU A 123 11.13 -22.46 -29.52
C LEU A 123 11.35 -23.76 -30.29
N VAL A 124 12.58 -24.28 -30.21
CA VAL A 124 12.99 -25.56 -30.79
C VAL A 124 13.57 -26.39 -29.65
N SER A 125 12.93 -27.51 -29.37
CA SER A 125 13.37 -28.43 -28.30
C SER A 125 14.84 -28.80 -28.50
N GLU A 126 15.60 -28.84 -27.40
CA GLU A 126 17.04 -29.16 -27.35
C GLU A 126 17.99 -28.15 -28.01
N GLU A 127 17.51 -27.23 -28.84
CA GLU A 127 18.37 -26.30 -29.59
C GLU A 127 18.23 -24.84 -29.14
N LYS A 128 17.00 -24.30 -29.11
CA LYS A 128 16.78 -22.86 -28.88
C LYS A 128 15.60 -22.62 -27.96
N VAL A 129 15.86 -21.95 -26.84
CA VAL A 129 14.83 -21.52 -25.89
C VAL A 129 15.02 -20.06 -25.50
N TRP A 130 13.93 -19.42 -25.07
CA TRP A 130 14.00 -18.10 -24.49
C TRP A 130 14.56 -18.14 -23.07
N THR A 131 15.44 -17.18 -22.80
CA THR A 131 15.99 -16.89 -21.48
C THR A 131 15.50 -15.52 -21.04
N LEU A 132 14.66 -15.49 -20.01
CA LEU A 132 14.22 -14.26 -19.35
C LEU A 132 15.19 -13.93 -18.22
N ARG A 133 15.70 -12.70 -18.22
CA ARG A 133 16.53 -12.16 -17.14
C ARG A 133 15.79 -11.00 -16.49
N VAL A 134 15.58 -11.10 -15.18
CA VAL A 134 14.99 -10.05 -14.35
C VAL A 134 16.09 -9.46 -13.50
N ASP A 135 16.51 -8.25 -13.84
CA ASP A 135 17.47 -7.48 -13.07
C ASP A 135 16.73 -6.47 -12.21
N VAL A 136 16.91 -6.55 -10.90
CA VAL A 136 16.31 -5.67 -9.91
C VAL A 136 17.40 -4.85 -9.24
N THR A 137 17.37 -3.54 -9.42
CA THR A 137 18.32 -2.61 -8.81
C THR A 137 17.61 -1.79 -7.75
N VAL A 138 18.06 -1.90 -6.50
CA VAL A 138 17.53 -1.06 -5.42
C VAL A 138 18.17 0.33 -5.53
N LEU A 139 17.34 1.37 -5.62
CA LEU A 139 17.78 2.76 -5.75
C LEU A 139 17.86 3.46 -4.40
N ASN A 140 16.88 3.23 -3.51
CA ASN A 140 16.89 3.76 -2.16
C ASN A 140 16.40 2.70 -1.17
N HIS A 141 17.15 2.47 -0.10
CA HIS A 141 16.82 1.50 0.93
C HIS A 141 16.38 2.17 2.24
N GLU A 142 15.06 2.35 2.41
CA GLU A 142 14.44 2.91 3.62
C GLU A 142 13.56 1.88 4.35
N GLY A 143 14.02 0.62 4.37
CA GLY A 143 13.34 -0.52 4.97
C GLY A 143 12.40 -1.29 4.03
N ASN A 144 12.19 -2.57 4.33
CA ASN A 144 11.38 -3.51 3.56
C ASN A 144 11.71 -3.58 2.05
N ALA A 145 13.00 -3.77 1.74
CA ALA A 145 13.44 -3.95 0.35
C ALA A 145 12.85 -5.21 -0.30
N ILE A 146 12.62 -6.28 0.46
CA ILE A 146 12.21 -7.57 -0.06
C ILE A 146 10.84 -7.47 -0.75
N ASP A 147 9.84 -6.89 -0.07
CA ASP A 147 8.51 -6.75 -0.64
C ASP A 147 8.52 -5.82 -1.86
N CYS A 148 9.29 -4.72 -1.79
CA CYS A 148 9.42 -3.79 -2.90
C CYS A 148 10.06 -4.46 -4.13
N CYS A 149 11.12 -5.26 -3.93
CA CYS A 149 11.77 -6.02 -4.99
C CYS A 149 10.85 -7.10 -5.59
N ALA A 150 10.10 -7.82 -4.77
CA ALA A 150 9.15 -8.82 -5.23
C ALA A 150 8.04 -8.20 -6.09
N ILE A 151 7.47 -7.08 -5.64
CA ILE A 151 6.46 -6.33 -6.40
C ILE A 151 7.05 -5.82 -7.71
N ALA A 152 8.27 -5.25 -7.69
CA ALA A 152 8.92 -4.73 -8.88
C ALA A 152 9.20 -5.83 -9.91
N ALA A 153 9.79 -6.95 -9.49
CA ALA A 153 10.11 -8.08 -10.37
C ALA A 153 8.83 -8.69 -10.99
N LEU A 154 7.79 -8.92 -10.19
CA LEU A 154 6.53 -9.47 -10.67
C LEU A 154 5.82 -8.51 -11.64
N THR A 155 5.79 -7.22 -11.31
CA THR A 155 5.19 -6.21 -12.18
C THR A 155 5.95 -6.07 -13.49
N ALA A 156 7.29 -6.14 -13.44
CA ALA A 156 8.12 -6.08 -14.62
C ALA A 156 7.92 -7.30 -15.53
N LEU A 157 7.84 -8.51 -14.96
CA LEU A 157 7.51 -9.74 -15.70
C LEU A 157 6.12 -9.67 -16.36
N ALA A 158 5.11 -9.17 -15.63
CA ALA A 158 3.75 -9.04 -16.15
C ALA A 158 3.60 -7.93 -17.21
N HIS A 159 4.44 -6.88 -17.13
CA HIS A 159 4.49 -5.78 -18.10
C HIS A 159 5.33 -6.11 -19.34
N PHE A 160 6.28 -7.04 -19.22
CA PHE A 160 7.19 -7.41 -20.30
C PHE A 160 6.47 -8.08 -21.47
N LYS A 161 6.90 -7.71 -22.68
CA LYS A 161 6.46 -8.33 -23.93
C LYS A 161 7.70 -8.77 -24.70
N ARG A 162 7.73 -10.03 -25.11
CA ARG A 162 8.79 -10.62 -25.92
C ARG A 162 8.54 -10.34 -27.40
N PRO A 163 9.59 -10.21 -28.24
CA PRO A 163 9.41 -10.11 -29.69
C PRO A 163 8.80 -11.40 -30.26
N ASP A 164 8.05 -11.27 -31.36
CA ASP A 164 7.52 -12.42 -32.07
C ASP A 164 8.59 -13.13 -32.89
N ILE A 165 8.42 -14.43 -33.11
CA ILE A 165 9.36 -15.29 -33.82
C ILE A 165 8.64 -16.10 -34.88
N THR A 166 9.27 -16.26 -36.04
CA THR A 166 8.92 -17.32 -37.00
C THR A 166 9.99 -18.41 -37.00
N VAL A 167 9.54 -19.66 -36.90
CA VAL A 167 10.39 -20.84 -36.93
C VAL A 167 10.24 -21.51 -38.29
N ASP A 168 11.29 -21.42 -39.11
CA ASP A 168 11.38 -22.07 -40.42
C ASP A 168 12.32 -23.29 -40.31
N GLY A 169 11.77 -24.41 -39.80
CA GLY A 169 12.55 -25.61 -39.51
C GLY A 169 13.49 -25.39 -38.32
N GLU A 170 14.81 -25.36 -38.56
CA GLU A 170 15.85 -25.10 -37.55
C GLU A 170 16.22 -23.61 -37.44
N ASN A 171 15.81 -22.80 -38.43
CA ASN A 171 16.11 -21.37 -38.45
C ASN A 171 15.05 -20.58 -37.68
N VAL A 172 15.51 -19.75 -36.75
CA VAL A 172 14.68 -18.90 -35.88
C VAL A 172 14.89 -17.46 -36.30
N ILE A 173 13.85 -16.81 -36.84
CA ILE A 173 13.88 -15.41 -37.24
C ILE A 173 13.15 -14.60 -36.16
N VAL A 174 13.89 -13.69 -35.50
CA VAL A 174 13.34 -12.79 -34.48
C VAL A 174 12.87 -11.52 -35.18
N HIS A 175 11.58 -11.24 -35.10
CA HIS A 175 11.00 -10.02 -35.65
C HIS A 175 11.23 -8.84 -34.72
N THR A 176 11.49 -7.68 -35.30
CA THR A 176 11.53 -6.42 -34.55
C THR A 176 10.12 -5.99 -34.14
N MET A 177 10.03 -5.11 -33.13
CA MET A 177 8.72 -4.60 -32.65
C MET A 177 7.95 -3.79 -33.71
N GLU A 178 8.62 -3.35 -34.78
CA GLU A 178 8.00 -2.62 -35.89
C GLU A 178 7.37 -3.57 -36.92
N GLU A 179 7.95 -4.76 -37.10
CA GLU A 179 7.44 -5.77 -38.03
C GLU A 179 6.22 -6.48 -37.47
N LYS A 180 6.24 -6.80 -36.18
CA LYS A 180 5.19 -7.55 -35.50
C LYS A 180 4.97 -7.09 -34.08
N GLU A 181 3.73 -7.21 -33.63
CA GLU A 181 3.36 -6.90 -32.25
C GLU A 181 4.03 -7.85 -31.25
N PRO A 182 4.65 -7.32 -30.18
CA PRO A 182 5.31 -8.15 -29.19
C PRO A 182 4.29 -8.88 -28.30
N ILE A 183 4.60 -10.14 -27.97
CA ILE A 183 3.74 -11.07 -27.26
C ILE A 183 3.96 -10.96 -25.74
N LYS A 184 2.87 -10.95 -24.96
CA LYS A 184 2.95 -10.94 -23.49
C LYS A 184 3.45 -12.29 -22.95
N VAL A 185 4.22 -12.26 -21.88
CA VAL A 185 4.60 -13.48 -21.15
C VAL A 185 3.41 -13.99 -20.35
N THR A 186 3.15 -15.29 -20.41
CA THR A 186 2.10 -15.96 -19.63
C THR A 186 2.57 -16.23 -18.20
N LEU A 187 1.82 -15.72 -17.24
CA LEU A 187 2.01 -15.98 -15.81
C LEU A 187 0.87 -16.84 -15.30
N PHE A 188 1.19 -17.98 -14.68
CA PHE A 188 0.17 -18.83 -14.04
C PHE A 188 -0.41 -18.16 -12.81
N HIS A 189 0.45 -17.50 -12.05
CA HIS A 189 0.06 -16.93 -10.77
C HIS A 189 1.01 -15.80 -10.32
N TYR A 190 0.64 -15.10 -9.25
CA TYR A 190 1.23 -13.82 -8.85
C TYR A 190 1.72 -13.91 -7.40
N PRO A 191 2.94 -14.44 -7.18
CA PRO A 191 3.51 -14.56 -5.84
C PRO A 191 4.04 -13.22 -5.36
N ILE A 192 3.61 -12.79 -4.17
CA ILE A 192 4.05 -11.54 -3.54
C ILE A 192 4.69 -11.85 -2.20
N CYS A 193 5.79 -11.16 -1.90
CA CYS A 193 6.40 -11.17 -0.58
C CYS A 193 5.73 -10.15 0.35
N VAL A 194 5.42 -10.58 1.56
CA VAL A 194 4.91 -9.74 2.65
C VAL A 194 5.81 -9.94 3.88
N SER A 195 6.47 -8.87 4.29
CA SER A 195 7.45 -8.87 5.37
C SER A 195 6.86 -8.31 6.67
N TYR A 196 7.21 -8.99 7.77
CA TYR A 196 6.92 -8.61 9.14
C TYR A 196 8.21 -8.56 9.95
N ALA A 197 8.36 -7.53 10.78
CA ALA A 197 9.36 -7.46 11.83
C ALA A 197 8.75 -7.92 13.15
N ILE A 198 9.50 -8.70 13.92
CA ILE A 198 9.07 -9.28 15.18
C ILE A 198 9.79 -8.59 16.33
N PHE A 199 9.01 -8.21 17.34
CA PHE A 199 9.47 -7.53 18.55
C PHE A 199 8.94 -8.23 19.82
N ASN A 200 9.59 -7.92 20.94
CA ASN A 200 9.17 -8.35 22.27
C ASN A 200 9.10 -9.89 22.39
N GLN A 201 10.20 -10.56 22.06
CA GLN A 201 10.34 -12.01 22.18
C GLN A 201 9.28 -12.80 21.40
N GLY A 202 8.88 -12.34 20.22
CA GLY A 202 7.92 -13.06 19.39
C GLY A 202 6.43 -12.80 19.71
N LYS A 203 6.12 -11.71 20.43
CA LYS A 203 4.72 -11.36 20.78
C LYS A 203 4.09 -10.37 19.81
N ILE A 204 4.86 -9.41 19.31
CA ILE A 204 4.35 -8.33 18.46
C ILE A 204 4.96 -8.46 17.07
N ALA A 205 4.10 -8.47 16.04
CA ALA A 205 4.50 -8.43 14.64
C ALA A 205 4.10 -7.09 14.02
N VAL A 206 5.05 -6.43 13.37
CA VAL A 206 4.88 -5.16 12.66
C VAL A 206 5.01 -5.41 11.17
N ALA A 207 4.00 -5.03 10.40
CA ALA A 207 4.00 -5.13 8.95
C ALA A 207 4.79 -3.97 8.33
N ASP A 208 5.52 -4.24 7.24
CA ASP A 208 6.27 -3.25 6.47
C ASP A 208 7.16 -2.33 7.35
N PRO A 209 8.20 -2.91 7.97
CA PRO A 209 9.09 -2.18 8.86
C PRO A 209 9.90 -1.13 8.09
N THR A 210 10.12 0.01 8.76
CA THR A 210 11.07 1.05 8.34
C THR A 210 12.51 0.62 8.58
N TYR A 211 13.49 1.34 8.00
CA TYR A 211 14.92 1.03 8.20
C TYR A 211 15.32 0.98 9.69
N LEU A 212 14.81 1.89 10.51
CA LEU A 212 15.07 1.88 11.96
C LEU A 212 14.43 0.67 12.66
N GLU A 213 13.19 0.34 12.31
CA GLU A 213 12.48 -0.81 12.87
C GLU A 213 13.18 -2.13 12.48
N GLU A 214 13.63 -2.29 11.23
CA GLU A 214 14.36 -3.49 10.78
C GLU A 214 15.65 -3.72 11.58
N ARG A 215 16.38 -2.66 11.92
CA ARG A 215 17.64 -2.77 12.70
C ARG A 215 17.42 -3.06 14.18
N VAL A 216 16.27 -2.69 14.71
CA VAL A 216 15.90 -2.91 16.12
C VAL A 216 15.18 -4.25 16.31
N ALA A 217 14.61 -4.80 15.25
CA ALA A 217 13.87 -6.05 15.25
C ALA A 217 14.72 -7.23 15.75
N GLU A 218 14.07 -8.13 16.49
CA GLU A 218 14.72 -9.35 16.99
C GLU A 218 14.70 -10.46 15.94
N ALA A 219 13.66 -10.46 15.10
CA ALA A 219 13.50 -11.36 13.98
C ALA A 219 12.71 -10.72 12.84
N LYS A 220 12.87 -11.31 11.66
CA LYS A 220 12.19 -10.94 10.42
C LYS A 220 11.49 -12.17 9.87
N MET A 221 10.26 -11.98 9.45
CA MET A 221 9.43 -13.01 8.84
C MET A 221 8.94 -12.54 7.49
N VAL A 222 9.14 -13.34 6.45
CA VAL A 222 8.69 -13.03 5.08
C VAL A 222 7.84 -14.17 4.56
N PHE A 223 6.62 -13.84 4.16
CA PHE A 223 5.71 -14.77 3.50
C PHE A 223 5.71 -14.50 1.99
N GLY A 224 6.04 -15.49 1.18
CA GLY A 224 5.74 -15.50 -0.25
C GLY A 224 4.38 -16.14 -0.45
N ILE A 225 3.34 -15.34 -0.73
CA ILE A 225 1.96 -15.81 -0.88
C ILE A 225 1.45 -15.45 -2.26
N ASN A 226 0.72 -16.39 -2.87
CA ASN A 226 0.08 -16.22 -4.14
C ASN A 226 -1.29 -15.51 -4.02
N SER A 227 -1.80 -14.96 -5.13
CA SER A 227 -3.16 -14.42 -5.23
C SER A 227 -4.27 -15.35 -4.73
N TYR A 228 -4.11 -16.66 -4.94
CA TYR A 228 -5.07 -17.67 -4.45
C TYR A 228 -5.02 -17.84 -2.91
N GLY A 229 -3.99 -17.32 -2.24
CA GLY A 229 -3.77 -17.47 -0.80
C GLY A 229 -2.89 -18.66 -0.43
N GLU A 230 -2.26 -19.29 -1.42
CA GLU A 230 -1.31 -20.38 -1.24
C GLU A 230 0.07 -19.86 -0.84
N LEU A 231 0.74 -20.56 0.05
CA LEU A 231 2.07 -20.20 0.53
C LEU A 231 3.14 -20.79 -0.42
N CYS A 232 3.84 -19.94 -1.16
CA CYS A 232 4.98 -20.32 -2.00
C CYS A 232 6.26 -20.51 -1.18
N GLY A 233 6.42 -19.75 -0.09
CA GLY A 233 7.58 -19.89 0.77
C GLY A 233 7.50 -19.06 2.05
N LEU A 234 8.13 -19.56 3.11
CA LEU A 234 8.30 -18.86 4.39
C LEU A 234 9.79 -18.66 4.64
N HIS A 235 10.19 -17.43 4.96
CA HIS A 235 11.53 -17.11 5.42
C HIS A 235 11.46 -16.55 6.83
N LEU A 236 12.14 -17.21 7.77
CA LEU A 236 12.27 -16.76 9.15
C LEU A 236 13.76 -16.46 9.37
N GLY A 237 14.07 -15.22 9.71
CA GLY A 237 15.41 -14.77 10.09
C GLY A 237 15.41 -14.22 11.51
N GLY A 238 16.53 -14.38 12.23
CA GLY A 238 16.68 -13.94 13.62
C GLY A 238 16.48 -15.07 14.64
N THR A 239 16.56 -14.73 15.93
CA THR A 239 16.73 -15.70 17.03
C THR A 239 15.47 -15.94 17.88
N THR A 240 14.29 -15.46 17.47
CA THR A 240 13.08 -15.58 18.32
C THR A 240 12.21 -16.79 17.98
N LEU A 241 11.77 -17.50 19.04
CA LEU A 241 10.71 -18.50 18.98
C LEU A 241 9.41 -17.83 18.53
N THR A 242 8.99 -18.07 17.29
CA THR A 242 7.71 -17.54 16.83
C THR A 242 6.60 -18.46 17.35
N SER A 243 5.67 -17.91 18.11
CA SER A 243 4.48 -18.65 18.52
C SER A 243 3.71 -19.09 17.27
N SER A 244 3.24 -20.34 17.27
CA SER A 244 2.48 -20.90 16.14
C SER A 244 1.21 -20.10 15.84
N ASP A 245 0.55 -19.59 16.87
CA ASP A 245 -0.61 -18.72 16.75
C ASP A 245 -0.28 -17.39 16.03
N LEU A 246 0.85 -16.75 16.36
CA LEU A 246 1.28 -15.52 15.66
C LEU A 246 1.58 -15.80 14.18
N LEU A 247 2.23 -16.92 13.86
CA LEU A 247 2.50 -17.32 12.47
C LEU A 247 1.20 -17.48 11.68
N LEU A 248 0.21 -18.15 12.25
CA LEU A 248 -1.08 -18.38 11.58
C LEU A 248 -1.86 -17.06 11.40
N ARG A 249 -1.91 -16.22 12.44
CA ARG A 249 -2.57 -14.90 12.36
C ARG A 249 -1.94 -13.99 11.32
N THR A 250 -0.62 -13.92 11.30
CA THR A 250 0.13 -13.09 10.34
C THR A 250 0.03 -13.63 8.92
N SER A 251 0.04 -14.95 8.73
CA SER A 251 -0.18 -15.58 7.42
C SER A 251 -1.54 -15.22 6.82
N MET A 252 -2.63 -15.29 7.60
CA MET A 252 -3.96 -14.89 7.14
C MET A 252 -4.01 -13.41 6.73
N LYS A 253 -3.37 -12.52 7.50
CA LYS A 253 -3.27 -11.08 7.19
C LYS A 253 -2.43 -10.84 5.94
N ALA A 254 -1.31 -11.55 5.81
CA ALA A 254 -0.44 -11.50 4.64
C ALA A 254 -1.18 -11.93 3.36
N SER A 255 -2.02 -12.96 3.42
CA SER A 255 -2.84 -13.41 2.29
C SER A 255 -3.82 -12.34 1.81
N LYS A 256 -4.53 -11.67 2.75
CA LYS A 256 -5.39 -10.53 2.42
C LYS A 256 -4.60 -9.40 1.76
N ARG A 257 -3.43 -9.08 2.30
CA ARG A 257 -2.56 -8.04 1.73
C ARG A 257 -2.07 -8.40 0.33
N ALA A 258 -1.62 -9.64 0.11
CA ALA A 258 -1.11 -10.11 -1.17
C ALA A 258 -2.17 -9.92 -2.26
N ARG A 259 -3.43 -10.30 -2.01
CA ARG A 259 -4.56 -10.07 -2.94
C ARG A 259 -4.72 -8.60 -3.33
N LEU A 260 -4.75 -7.70 -2.34
CA LEU A 260 -4.86 -6.26 -2.59
C LEU A 260 -3.69 -5.70 -3.42
N VAL A 261 -2.47 -6.22 -3.23
CA VAL A 261 -1.32 -5.78 -4.02
C VAL A 261 -1.39 -6.32 -5.45
N VAL A 262 -1.77 -7.60 -5.64
CA VAL A 262 -1.97 -8.17 -6.99
C VAL A 262 -3.03 -7.40 -7.77
N GLU A 263 -4.14 -7.04 -7.13
CA GLU A 263 -5.19 -6.21 -7.75
C GLU A 263 -4.65 -4.85 -8.18
N LYS A 264 -3.85 -4.19 -7.33
CA LYS A 264 -3.18 -2.92 -7.68
C LYS A 264 -2.20 -3.07 -8.84
N ILE A 265 -1.43 -4.16 -8.90
CA ILE A 265 -0.51 -4.44 -10.01
C ILE A 265 -1.30 -4.61 -11.32
N LYS A 266 -2.36 -5.43 -11.32
CA LYS A 266 -3.21 -5.67 -12.49
C LYS A 266 -3.86 -4.37 -12.97
N ALA A 267 -4.41 -3.57 -12.04
CA ALA A 267 -5.01 -2.28 -12.36
C ALA A 267 -3.98 -1.29 -12.94
N ALA A 268 -2.76 -1.25 -12.41
CA ALA A 268 -1.70 -0.40 -12.92
C ALA A 268 -1.29 -0.78 -14.35
N ILE A 269 -1.12 -2.08 -14.63
CA ILE A 269 -0.78 -2.60 -15.98
C ILE A 269 -1.92 -2.30 -16.98
N GLN A 270 -3.17 -2.45 -16.56
CA GLN A 270 -4.31 -2.14 -17.42
C GLN A 270 -4.40 -0.64 -17.72
N LYS A 271 -4.18 0.22 -16.71
CA LYS A 271 -4.10 1.68 -16.90
C LYS A 271 -3.00 2.06 -17.88
N ASP A 272 -1.84 1.40 -17.79
CA ASP A 272 -0.71 1.63 -18.70
C ASP A 272 -1.03 1.18 -20.14
N SER A 273 -1.60 -0.01 -20.34
CA SER A 273 -2.03 -0.49 -21.66
C SER A 273 -2.99 0.48 -22.34
N VAL A 274 -4.02 0.92 -21.61
CA VAL A 274 -5.01 1.90 -22.11
C VAL A 274 -4.36 3.27 -22.36
N GLY A 275 -3.38 3.67 -21.54
CA GLY A 275 -2.63 4.91 -21.73
C GLY A 275 -1.82 4.89 -23.03
N ARG A 276 -1.11 3.80 -23.29
CA ARG A 276 -0.34 3.59 -24.52
C ARG A 276 -1.24 3.51 -25.76
N GLU A 277 -2.39 2.84 -25.67
CA GLU A 277 -3.38 2.78 -26.75
C GLU A 277 -3.96 4.16 -27.10
N LYS A 278 -4.10 5.04 -26.10
CA LYS A 278 -4.53 6.44 -26.30
C LYS A 278 -3.42 7.37 -26.78
N GLY A 279 -2.20 6.87 -26.96
CA GLY A 279 -1.04 7.68 -27.34
C GLY A 279 -0.62 8.69 -26.27
N VAL A 280 -1.00 8.45 -25.00
CA VAL A 280 -0.50 9.25 -23.89
C VAL A 280 1.00 9.00 -23.81
N PRO A 281 1.83 10.05 -23.74
CA PRO A 281 3.25 9.86 -23.71
C PRO A 281 3.60 9.09 -22.40
N VAL A 282 4.58 8.19 -22.50
CA VAL A 282 4.95 7.23 -21.45
C VAL A 282 6.46 7.26 -21.21
N GLY A 283 6.84 7.20 -19.92
CA GLY A 283 8.23 7.12 -19.52
C GLY A 283 8.50 7.87 -18.23
N PHE A 284 9.70 7.67 -17.69
CA PHE A 284 10.07 8.26 -16.42
C PHE A 284 10.15 9.79 -16.47
N ALA A 285 10.52 10.38 -17.61
CA ALA A 285 10.54 11.83 -17.78
C ALA A 285 9.16 12.43 -17.49
N GLU A 286 8.11 11.83 -18.04
CA GLU A 286 6.75 12.32 -17.86
C GLU A 286 6.16 11.95 -16.50
N SER A 287 6.49 10.79 -15.95
CA SER A 287 6.14 10.47 -14.57
C SER A 287 6.81 11.43 -13.57
N ILE A 288 7.96 12.01 -13.93
CA ILE A 288 8.62 13.06 -13.16
C ILE A 288 7.87 14.39 -13.33
N GLU A 289 7.54 14.79 -14.56
CA GLU A 289 6.77 16.01 -14.84
C GLU A 289 5.39 16.01 -14.18
N ARG A 290 4.70 14.87 -14.20
CA ARG A 290 3.41 14.67 -13.53
C ARG A 290 3.53 14.56 -12.01
N ASN A 291 4.74 14.69 -11.45
CA ASN A 291 5.03 14.47 -10.04
C ASN A 291 4.40 13.16 -9.53
N GLU A 292 4.55 12.07 -10.28
CA GLU A 292 4.13 10.73 -9.83
C GLU A 292 5.31 9.98 -9.20
N ALA A 293 6.51 10.17 -9.76
CA ALA A 293 7.75 9.49 -9.38
C ALA A 293 8.71 10.31 -8.48
N THR A 294 8.48 11.63 -8.35
CA THR A 294 9.37 12.52 -7.60
C THR A 294 9.20 12.38 -6.09
N VAL A 295 10.23 12.76 -5.32
CA VAL A 295 10.14 12.80 -3.83
C VAL A 295 9.07 13.81 -3.38
N HIS A 296 8.93 14.94 -4.09
CA HIS A 296 7.93 15.97 -3.81
C HIS A 296 6.48 15.48 -3.95
N ALA A 297 6.27 14.42 -4.73
CA ALA A 297 4.98 13.78 -4.88
C ALA A 297 4.50 13.04 -3.63
N GLN A 298 5.38 12.78 -2.68
CA GLN A 298 5.03 12.09 -1.44
C GLN A 298 4.33 13.08 -0.52
N ASP A 299 3.14 12.71 -0.04
CA ASP A 299 2.50 13.38 1.08
C ASP A 299 3.41 13.18 2.30
N ARG A 300 4.34 14.11 2.53
CA ARG A 300 5.07 14.14 3.80
C ARG A 300 4.03 14.29 4.87
N MET A 301 3.96 13.29 5.74
CA MET A 301 2.93 13.19 6.75
C MET A 301 2.81 14.52 7.50
N GLN A 302 1.65 15.15 7.40
CA GLN A 302 1.32 16.30 8.21
C GLN A 302 1.13 15.77 9.63
N VAL A 303 2.14 15.96 10.49
CA VAL A 303 1.98 15.72 11.92
C VAL A 303 0.88 16.67 12.38
N ARG A 304 -0.36 16.15 12.55
CA ARG A 304 -1.41 16.88 13.26
C ARG A 304 -1.03 16.91 14.73
N LEU A 305 -0.24 17.91 15.08
CA LEU A 305 0.01 18.28 16.46
C LEU A 305 -1.35 18.64 17.07
N LYS A 306 -1.84 17.81 18.00
CA LYS A 306 -3.12 18.05 18.71
C LYS A 306 -3.16 19.43 19.42
N ARG A 307 -2.02 20.14 19.53
CA ARG A 307 -1.89 21.48 20.11
C ARG A 307 -0.76 22.29 19.45
N PHE A 308 -0.85 22.61 18.16
CA PHE A 308 0.05 23.61 17.56
C PHE A 308 -0.72 24.86 17.17
N LYS A 309 -0.64 25.87 18.03
CA LYS A 309 -1.06 27.24 17.70
C LYS A 309 0.18 27.97 17.19
N LEU A 310 0.31 28.03 15.86
CA LEU A 310 1.33 28.84 15.20
C LEU A 310 0.87 30.30 15.29
N LYS A 311 1.46 31.08 16.21
CA LYS A 311 1.27 32.53 16.24
C LYS A 311 2.25 33.16 15.24
N ILE A 312 1.75 33.43 14.03
CA ILE A 312 2.41 34.37 13.11
C ILE A 312 1.44 35.54 12.94
N ASP A 313 1.89 36.71 13.40
CA ASP A 313 1.25 38.03 13.29
C ASP A 313 -0.27 38.11 13.33
N GLY A 314 -0.82 38.00 14.54
CA GLY A 314 -1.96 38.84 14.95
C GLY A 314 -3.31 38.66 14.24
N GLN A 315 -3.50 37.64 13.41
CA GLN A 315 -4.81 37.30 12.85
C GLN A 315 -5.12 35.82 13.02
N GLU A 316 -6.11 35.52 13.86
CA GLU A 316 -6.75 34.22 13.91
C GLU A 316 -7.59 34.04 12.64
N ARG A 317 -7.15 33.18 11.72
CA ARG A 317 -7.98 32.64 10.64
C ARG A 317 -8.36 31.20 10.99
N ASN A 318 -9.66 30.95 11.10
CA ASN A 318 -10.22 29.61 11.09
C ASN A 318 -10.40 29.22 9.62
N ASP A 319 -9.57 28.33 9.11
CA ASP A 319 -9.86 27.66 7.84
C ASP A 319 -10.82 26.50 8.14
N SER A 320 -12.11 26.80 8.18
CA SER A 320 -13.18 25.81 8.11
C SER A 320 -14.06 26.13 6.92
N ASP A 321 -13.67 25.68 5.74
CA ASP A 321 -14.58 25.53 4.62
C ASP A 321 -14.19 24.27 3.83
N GLY A 322 -15.16 23.38 3.70
CA GLY A 322 -15.05 22.06 3.10
C GLY A 322 -16.26 21.20 3.44
N GLU A 323 -17.44 21.68 3.02
CA GLU A 323 -18.69 20.91 3.01
C GLU A 323 -18.52 19.64 2.18
N VAL A 324 -18.92 18.49 2.73
CA VAL A 324 -19.41 17.34 1.95
C VAL A 324 -20.66 16.81 2.63
N GLU A 325 -21.72 16.77 1.85
CA GLU A 325 -23.06 16.32 2.15
C GLU A 325 -23.10 14.88 2.68
N SER A 326 -23.99 14.60 3.64
CA SER A 326 -24.39 13.24 3.99
C SER A 326 -25.92 13.16 3.99
N GLU A 327 -26.49 12.48 2.99
CA GLU A 327 -27.85 11.94 3.06
C GLU A 327 -27.87 10.67 3.95
N PRO A 328 -29.03 10.34 4.57
CA PRO A 328 -29.10 9.43 5.71
C PRO A 328 -29.36 7.97 5.30
N GLU A 329 -28.68 7.02 5.95
CA GLU A 329 -29.04 5.60 5.89
C GLU A 329 -29.97 5.23 7.06
N ASP A 330 -31.10 4.62 6.69
CA ASP A 330 -32.10 4.02 7.54
C ASP A 330 -31.53 2.86 8.38
N ALA A 331 -31.78 2.88 9.69
CA ALA A 331 -31.55 1.73 10.57
C ALA A 331 -32.85 0.93 10.72
N MET A 332 -32.87 -0.26 10.11
CA MET A 332 -33.81 -1.34 10.43
C MET A 332 -33.23 -2.19 11.57
N GLU A 333 -34.05 -2.41 12.59
CA GLU A 333 -33.81 -3.30 13.73
C GLU A 333 -33.85 -4.77 13.30
N GLU A 334 -32.91 -5.58 13.79
CA GLU A 334 -33.19 -6.99 14.09
C GLU A 334 -32.59 -7.39 15.44
N ALA A 335 -33.44 -8.06 16.22
CA ALA A 335 -33.22 -8.51 17.58
C ALA A 335 -32.69 -9.93 17.60
N VAL A 336 -31.72 -10.26 18.47
CA VAL A 336 -31.53 -11.61 19.02
C VAL A 336 -30.96 -11.55 20.45
N ASP A 337 -31.84 -11.88 21.38
CA ASP A 337 -31.74 -12.74 22.58
C ASP A 337 -30.50 -12.71 23.50
N GLU A 338 -30.78 -12.41 24.77
CA GLU A 338 -29.88 -12.51 25.93
C GLU A 338 -30.03 -13.89 26.59
N SER A 339 -28.91 -14.60 26.80
CA SER A 339 -28.81 -15.61 27.85
C SER A 339 -27.74 -15.20 28.86
N LYS A 340 -28.21 -14.97 30.08
CA LYS A 340 -27.47 -14.64 31.31
C LYS A 340 -26.46 -15.72 31.69
N GLU A 341 -25.31 -15.30 32.20
CA GLU A 341 -24.60 -15.98 33.29
C GLU A 341 -23.94 -14.94 34.20
N GLN A 342 -24.09 -15.16 35.50
CA GLN A 342 -23.63 -14.34 36.61
C GLN A 342 -22.22 -14.79 37.01
N ASP A 343 -21.35 -13.85 37.39
CA ASP A 343 -20.40 -14.07 38.49
C ASP A 343 -19.86 -12.75 39.06
N GLU A 344 -19.63 -12.77 40.37
CA GLU A 344 -19.40 -11.65 41.29
C GLU A 344 -18.06 -10.91 41.13
N PRO A 345 -17.93 -9.63 41.56
CA PRO A 345 -16.64 -8.95 41.60
C PRO A 345 -15.87 -9.25 42.90
N MET A 346 -14.67 -9.84 42.76
CA MET A 346 -13.67 -9.84 43.82
C MET A 346 -13.02 -8.46 43.95
N ALA A 347 -13.09 -7.90 45.16
CA ALA A 347 -12.31 -6.77 45.61
C ALA A 347 -10.82 -7.12 45.64
N VAL A 348 -9.99 -6.24 45.08
CA VAL A 348 -8.54 -6.19 45.34
C VAL A 348 -8.14 -4.75 45.57
N ASP A 349 -7.46 -4.56 46.70
CA ASP A 349 -7.06 -3.30 47.31
C ASP A 349 -6.15 -2.44 46.41
N ASP A 350 -6.47 -1.14 46.34
CA ASP A 350 -5.60 -0.11 45.78
C ASP A 350 -4.37 0.07 46.67
N ALA A 351 -3.25 -0.54 46.29
CA ALA A 351 -1.93 -0.20 46.80
C ALA A 351 -1.38 1.00 46.00
N VAL A 352 -1.44 2.17 46.62
CA VAL A 352 -0.79 3.41 46.15
C VAL A 352 0.72 3.19 46.06
N VAL A 353 1.29 3.36 44.87
CA VAL A 353 2.74 3.48 44.66
C VAL A 353 3.03 4.91 44.19
N GLU A 354 3.59 5.72 45.08
CA GLU A 354 4.09 7.06 44.77
C GLU A 354 5.38 6.97 43.95
N VAL A 355 5.39 7.54 42.74
CA VAL A 355 6.64 7.91 42.04
C VAL A 355 6.45 9.15 41.15
N GLY A 356 7.15 10.23 41.49
CA GLY A 356 7.76 11.20 40.55
C GLY A 356 6.95 12.44 40.15
N GLU A 357 7.42 13.63 40.56
CA GLU A 357 6.82 14.97 40.37
C GLU A 357 6.77 15.51 38.91
N SER A 358 6.54 14.69 37.88
CA SER A 358 6.44 15.20 36.49
C SER A 358 5.47 14.46 35.57
N SER A 359 4.33 14.00 36.08
CA SER A 359 3.24 13.41 35.30
C SER A 359 1.91 14.15 35.53
N ALA A 360 1.23 14.51 34.44
CA ALA A 360 -0.03 15.24 34.49
C ALA A 360 -1.21 14.31 34.84
N VAL A 361 -1.91 14.61 35.93
CA VAL A 361 -3.11 13.92 36.39
C VAL A 361 -4.34 14.43 35.60
N LEU A 362 -5.17 13.51 35.11
CA LEU A 362 -6.48 13.81 34.52
C LEU A 362 -7.46 14.20 35.65
N ILE A 363 -7.96 15.43 35.62
CA ILE A 363 -9.06 15.88 36.48
C ILE A 363 -10.37 15.74 35.69
N PRO A 364 -11.32 14.87 36.09
CA PRO A 364 -12.65 14.87 35.51
C PRO A 364 -13.42 16.09 36.03
N THR A 365 -13.80 17.02 35.15
CA THR A 365 -14.76 18.07 35.51
C THR A 365 -16.18 17.48 35.55
N PRO A 366 -16.95 17.67 36.63
CA PRO A 366 -18.34 17.22 36.70
C PRO A 366 -19.20 18.10 35.79
N LYS A 367 -19.89 17.51 34.81
CA LYS A 367 -20.96 18.19 34.07
C LYS A 367 -22.28 18.01 34.82
N ASP A 368 -22.73 19.12 35.37
CA ASP A 368 -24.08 19.54 35.73
C ASP A 368 -25.20 18.48 35.83
N THR A 369 -25.68 18.37 37.05
CA THR A 369 -27.00 17.90 37.48
C THR A 369 -28.12 18.78 36.92
N ASN A 370 -29.08 18.22 36.16
CA ASN A 370 -30.50 18.56 36.32
C ASN A 370 -31.43 17.54 35.62
N ASN A 371 -31.88 16.52 36.37
CA ASN A 371 -33.03 15.72 35.98
C ASN A 371 -34.25 16.19 36.78
N GLN A 372 -34.97 17.18 36.25
CA GLN A 372 -36.36 17.45 36.67
C GLN A 372 -37.32 16.74 35.73
N TRP A 373 -38.23 15.96 36.31
CA TRP A 373 -39.26 15.24 35.58
C TRP A 373 -40.38 16.21 35.17
N LEU A 374 -40.75 16.26 33.89
CA LEU A 374 -41.91 17.02 33.42
C LEU A 374 -43.21 16.33 33.83
N THR A 375 -44.23 17.13 34.14
CA THR A 375 -45.57 16.62 34.48
C THR A 375 -46.41 16.34 33.23
N GLU A 376 -47.42 15.48 33.38
CA GLU A 376 -48.23 14.91 32.28
C GLU A 376 -48.97 15.98 31.44
N GLU A 377 -49.23 17.15 32.03
CA GLU A 377 -49.87 18.29 31.36
C GLU A 377 -48.94 19.00 30.36
N GLU A 378 -47.63 19.06 30.63
CA GLU A 378 -46.64 19.67 29.73
C GLU A 378 -46.36 18.75 28.53
N LEU A 379 -46.40 17.43 28.74
CA LEU A 379 -46.27 16.43 27.69
C LEU A 379 -47.43 16.49 26.68
N MET A 380 -48.64 16.81 27.15
CA MET A 380 -49.83 17.04 26.33
C MET A 380 -49.73 18.32 25.49
N GLN A 381 -49.07 19.37 25.98
CA GLN A 381 -48.84 20.60 25.21
C GLN A 381 -47.80 20.41 24.10
N VAL A 382 -46.74 19.63 24.35
CA VAL A 382 -45.75 19.27 23.33
C VAL A 382 -46.41 18.43 22.23
N LYS A 383 -47.25 17.43 22.57
CA LYS A 383 -47.99 16.64 21.58
C LYS A 383 -48.95 17.48 20.71
N LYS A 384 -49.64 18.46 21.31
CA LYS A 384 -50.51 19.41 20.56
C LYS A 384 -49.71 20.29 19.60
N ARG A 385 -48.49 20.73 19.97
CA ARG A 385 -47.58 21.49 19.09
C ARG A 385 -47.10 20.64 17.90
N THR A 386 -46.80 19.37 18.12
CA THR A 386 -46.32 18.46 17.06
C THR A 386 -47.44 18.09 16.06
N GLN A 387 -48.68 17.93 16.51
CA GLN A 387 -49.83 17.71 15.62
C GLN A 387 -50.19 18.94 14.77
N LYS A 388 -50.00 20.16 15.30
CA LYS A 388 -50.23 21.41 14.54
C LYS A 388 -49.22 21.56 13.39
N LYS A 389 -47.96 21.17 13.59
CA LYS A 389 -46.92 21.13 12.54
C LYS A 389 -47.20 20.09 11.44
N LYS A 390 -47.74 18.91 11.80
CA LYS A 390 -48.13 17.88 10.81
C LYS A 390 -49.33 18.30 9.94
N ARG A 391 -50.28 19.08 10.48
CA ARG A 391 -51.43 19.60 9.69
C ARG A 391 -51.03 20.69 8.69
N MET A 392 -50.05 21.55 9.01
CA MET A 392 -49.54 22.56 8.05
C MET A 392 -48.75 21.94 6.89
N LYS A 393 -47.99 20.86 7.11
CA LYS A 393 -47.27 20.17 6.02
C LYS A 393 -48.19 19.47 5.02
N LYS A 394 -49.41 19.10 5.42
CA LYS A 394 -50.36 18.37 4.56
C LYS A 394 -51.24 19.29 3.69
N SER A 395 -51.34 20.58 4.00
CA SER A 395 -52.09 21.57 3.20
C SER A 395 -51.25 22.27 2.12
N LEU A 396 -49.92 22.12 2.15
CA LEU A 396 -49.00 22.73 1.18
C LEU A 396 -48.70 21.84 -0.05
N LEU A 397 -49.20 20.61 -0.10
CA LEU A 397 -48.84 19.61 -1.11
C LEU A 397 -49.94 19.32 -2.17
N SER A 398 -51.01 20.12 -2.24
CA SER A 398 -52.17 19.82 -3.11
C SER A 398 -52.59 20.92 -4.12
N GLN A 399 -51.70 21.84 -4.49
CA GLN A 399 -51.87 22.75 -5.64
C GLN A 399 -50.47 22.89 -6.28
N SER A 400 -50.19 22.72 -7.57
CA SER A 400 -50.97 22.64 -8.81
C SER A 400 -50.02 22.13 -9.93
N LYS A 401 -50.51 21.29 -10.86
CA LYS A 401 -49.80 20.82 -12.08
C LYS A 401 -50.30 21.58 -13.33
N GLU A 402 -49.34 22.04 -14.14
CA GLU A 402 -49.31 22.20 -15.63
C GLU A 402 -50.18 23.28 -16.35
N PRO A 403 -49.88 23.70 -17.61
CA PRO A 403 -48.70 23.48 -18.49
C PRO A 403 -48.14 24.72 -19.30
N VAL A 404 -46.97 24.47 -19.92
CA VAL A 404 -46.18 25.06 -21.05
C VAL A 404 -46.83 26.07 -22.04
N VAL A 405 -46.10 27.15 -22.41
CA VAL A 405 -46.03 27.81 -23.76
C VAL A 405 -44.66 28.52 -23.98
N VAL A 406 -44.25 28.62 -25.25
CA VAL A 406 -42.94 28.95 -25.87
C VAL A 406 -42.74 30.45 -26.22
N VAL A 407 -41.47 30.84 -26.48
CA VAL A 407 -40.94 31.92 -27.38
C VAL A 407 -40.43 33.22 -26.71
N GLY A 408 -39.18 33.62 -27.05
CA GLY A 408 -38.82 35.04 -27.26
C GLY A 408 -37.43 35.49 -26.79
N ASP A 409 -36.59 35.90 -27.76
CA ASP A 409 -35.33 36.66 -27.65
C ASP A 409 -35.29 37.79 -26.60
N SER A 410 -34.10 38.06 -26.04
CA SER A 410 -33.36 39.33 -26.23
C SER A 410 -32.24 39.53 -25.20
N SER A 411 -31.06 39.89 -25.71
CA SER A 411 -29.95 40.68 -25.15
C SER A 411 -29.99 41.12 -23.68
N GLU A 412 -28.88 40.91 -22.95
CA GLU A 412 -27.98 41.99 -22.50
C GLU A 412 -26.73 41.41 -21.82
N GLU A 413 -25.61 42.06 -22.10
CA GLU A 413 -24.25 41.72 -21.72
C GLU A 413 -23.94 42.15 -20.27
N GLU A 414 -23.05 41.44 -19.58
CA GLU A 414 -21.93 42.08 -18.86
C GLU A 414 -20.87 41.02 -18.48
N THR A 415 -19.69 41.17 -19.07
CA THR A 415 -18.44 40.46 -18.73
C THR A 415 -17.52 41.45 -18.03
N VAL A 416 -16.86 41.02 -16.95
CA VAL A 416 -15.66 41.70 -16.44
C VAL A 416 -14.61 40.67 -16.06
N THR A 417 -13.60 40.56 -16.92
CA THR A 417 -12.28 40.00 -16.63
C THR A 417 -11.37 41.11 -16.14
N LEU A 418 -10.51 40.84 -15.15
CA LEU A 418 -9.35 41.68 -14.87
C LEU A 418 -8.10 40.81 -14.73
N THR A 419 -7.13 41.17 -15.57
CA THR A 419 -5.81 40.59 -15.76
C THR A 419 -4.79 41.10 -14.74
N SER A 420 -3.75 40.31 -14.51
CA SER A 420 -2.57 40.60 -13.70
C SER A 420 -1.70 41.72 -14.29
N ALA A 421 -1.14 42.59 -13.42
CA ALA A 421 0.09 43.33 -13.67
C ALA A 421 0.79 43.72 -12.34
N GLU A 422 2.05 43.29 -12.23
CA GLU A 422 3.20 43.93 -11.55
C GLU A 422 3.11 44.29 -10.05
N ILE A 423 3.81 43.52 -9.19
CA ILE A 423 5.21 43.74 -8.73
C ILE A 423 5.76 42.41 -8.22
#